data_AF-G5IXJ0-F1
#
_entry.id   AF-G5IXJ0-F1
#
_cell.length_a   1.000
_cell.length_b   1.000
_cell.length_c   1.000
_cell.angle_alpha   90.00
_cell.angle_beta   90.00
_cell.angle_gamma   90.00
#
_symmetry.space_group_name_H-M   'P 1'
#
loop_
_entity.id
_entity.type
_entity.pdbx_description
1 polymer ?
#
loop_
_entity_poly.entity_id
_entity_poly.type
_entity_poly.pdbx_seq_one_letter_code
_entity_poly.pdbx_strand_id
1 'polypeptide(L)' 'MYCKKLRSPITPENFELLPGTKLSSENRWVIMAELIPWEEFEEEYAKQFKNGKKVRLPNHLGWH' A
#
# COMPACT_ATOMS: atom_id res chain seq x y z
N MET A 1 -12.88 7.10 2.57
CA MET A 1 -12.58 7.33 1.14
C MET A 1 -11.08 7.23 0.98
N TYR A 2 -10.59 6.45 0.02
CA TYR A 2 -9.16 6.35 -0.26
C TYR A 2 -8.67 7.64 -0.95
N CYS A 3 -7.58 8.23 -0.45
CA CYS A 3 -6.95 9.40 -1.06
C CYS A 3 -5.69 8.98 -1.80
N LYS A 4 -5.73 9.00 -3.14
CA LYS A 4 -4.55 8.75 -3.99
C LYS A 4 -3.50 9.83 -3.70
N LYS A 5 -2.28 9.42 -3.39
CA LYS A 5 -1.15 10.36 -3.35
C LYS A 5 -0.60 10.47 -4.77
N LEU A 6 -0.42 11.68 -5.28
CA LEU A 6 0.06 11.92 -6.66
C LEU A 6 1.42 11.25 -6.92
N ARG A 7 2.26 11.08 -5.89
CA ARG A 7 3.46 10.25 -5.89
C ARG A 7 3.97 10.06 -4.46
N SER A 8 4.60 8.92 -4.18
CA SER A 8 5.46 8.82 -2.99
C SER A 8 6.70 9.70 -3.23
N PRO A 9 7.04 10.62 -2.31
CA PRO A 9 8.28 11.40 -2.43
C PRO A 9 9.54 10.54 -2.18
N ILE A 10 9.36 9.32 -1.64
CA ILE A 10 10.44 8.40 -1.27
C ILE A 10 10.42 7.22 -2.24
N THR A 11 11.57 6.94 -2.86
CA THR A 11 11.80 5.73 -3.67
C THR A 11 12.02 4.51 -2.77
N PRO A 12 11.78 3.28 -3.25
CA PRO A 12 11.96 2.08 -2.43
C PRO A 12 13.37 1.97 -1.81
N GLU A 13 14.43 2.31 -2.57
CA GLU A 13 15.81 2.32 -2.07
C GLU A 13 16.02 3.31 -0.92
N ASN A 14 15.42 4.49 -1.00
CA ASN A 14 15.56 5.55 0.00
C ASN A 14 14.61 5.37 1.20
N PHE A 15 13.95 4.21 1.33
CA PHE A 15 13.15 3.91 2.49
C PHE A 15 14.06 3.68 3.72
N GLU A 16 13.90 4.54 4.73
CA GLU A 16 14.71 4.47 5.95
C GLU A 16 13.96 3.72 7.07
N LEU A 17 14.49 2.56 7.49
CA LEU A 17 13.98 1.81 8.64
C LEU A 17 14.46 2.42 9.97
N LEU A 18 15.72 2.85 9.96
CA LEU A 18 16.36 3.64 11.01
C LEU A 18 16.95 4.91 10.38
N PRO A 19 17.11 6.01 11.14
CA PRO A 19 17.63 7.26 10.60
C PRO A 19 18.95 7.05 9.84
N GLY A 20 19.00 7.48 8.57
CA GLY A 20 20.20 7.37 7.73
C GLY A 20 20.49 5.97 7.18
N THR A 21 19.59 5.01 7.35
CA THR A 21 19.68 3.70 6.68
C THR A 21 18.89 3.71 5.38
N LYS A 22 19.33 2.92 4.39
CA LYS A 22 18.64 2.75 3.11
C LYS A 22 18.56 1.27 2.77
N LEU A 23 17.62 0.91 1.90
CA LEU A 23 17.60 -0.43 1.32
C LEU A 23 18.66 -0.51 0.22
N SER A 24 19.34 -1.66 0.11
CA SER A 24 20.22 -1.93 -1.03
C SER A 24 19.41 -1.99 -2.31
N SER A 25 19.93 -1.42 -3.41
CA SER A 25 19.33 -1.51 -4.74
C SER A 25 19.24 -2.95 -5.27
N GLU A 26 20.10 -3.86 -4.80
CA GLU A 26 20.07 -5.29 -5.13
C GLU A 26 19.05 -6.08 -4.28
N ASN A 27 18.40 -5.42 -3.31
CA ASN A 27 17.36 -6.06 -2.53
C ASN A 27 16.18 -6.41 -3.44
N ARG A 28 15.76 -7.69 -3.42
CA ARG A 28 14.64 -8.17 -4.24
C ARG A 28 13.37 -7.33 -4.10
N TRP A 29 13.09 -6.77 -2.91
CA TRP A 29 11.93 -5.90 -2.70
C TRP A 29 12.06 -4.55 -3.40
N VAL A 30 13.26 -3.96 -3.44
CA VAL A 30 13.53 -2.71 -4.17
C VAL A 30 13.33 -2.96 -5.66
N ILE A 31 13.94 -4.03 -6.19
CA ILE A 31 13.79 -4.43 -7.61
C ILE A 31 12.31 -4.68 -7.94
N MET A 32 11.59 -5.47 -7.14
CA MET A 32 10.17 -5.72 -7.39
C MET A 32 9.34 -4.43 -7.37
N ALA A 33 9.60 -3.53 -6.42
CA ALA A 33 8.87 -2.28 -6.34
C ALA A 33 9.16 -1.34 -7.53
N GLU A 34 10.33 -1.40 -8.15
CA GLU A 34 10.62 -0.64 -9.37
C GLU A 34 9.94 -1.22 -10.61
N LEU A 35 9.72 -2.55 -10.64
CA LEU A 35 9.09 -3.23 -11.77
C LEU A 35 7.56 -3.14 -11.77
N ILE A 36 6.93 -2.92 -10.61
CA ILE A 36 5.47 -2.87 -10.51
C ILE A 36 4.94 -1.53 -11.06
N PRO A 37 3.96 -1.53 -12.00
CA PRO A 37 3.31 -0.31 -12.46
C PRO A 37 2.31 0.20 -11.42
N TRP A 38 2.82 0.75 -10.32
CA TRP A 38 2.01 1.16 -9.17
C TRP A 38 0.86 2.10 -9.52
N GLU A 39 1.02 2.97 -10.54
CA GLU A 39 -0.02 3.93 -10.92
C GLU A 39 -1.32 3.25 -11.39
N GLU A 40 -1.20 2.18 -12.18
CA GLU A 40 -2.33 1.39 -12.68
C GLU A 40 -2.96 0.55 -11.55
N PHE A 41 -2.12 -0.13 -10.77
CA PHE A 41 -2.57 -0.94 -9.64
C PHE A 41 -3.26 -0.10 -8.56
N GLU A 42 -2.73 1.09 -8.26
CA GLU A 42 -3.30 2.01 -7.28
C GLU A 42 -4.67 2.53 -7.75
N GLU A 43 -4.83 2.80 -9.05
CA GLU A 43 -6.11 3.20 -9.61
C GLU A 43 -7.19 2.11 -9.45
N GLU A 44 -6.86 0.85 -9.76
CA GLU A 44 -7.77 -0.27 -9.55
C GLU A 44 -8.06 -0.51 -8.06
N TYR A 45 -7.04 -0.45 -7.21
CA TYR A 45 -7.19 -0.61 -5.77
C TYR A 45 -8.10 0.47 -5.17
N ALA A 46 -7.94 1.73 -5.59
CA ALA A 46 -8.75 2.86 -5.13
C ALA A 46 -10.25 2.65 -5.39
N LYS A 47 -10.64 1.95 -6.47
CA LYS A 47 -12.05 1.66 -6.80
C LYS A 47 -12.74 0.83 -5.71
N GLN A 48 -12.00 -0.01 -4.99
CA GLN A 48 -12.55 -0.87 -3.92
C GLN A 48 -13.09 -0.05 -2.73
N PHE A 49 -12.56 1.16 -2.51
CA PHE A 49 -12.94 2.04 -1.39
C PHE A 49 -14.06 3.03 -1.72
N LYS A 50 -14.49 3.11 -2.99
CA LYS A 50 -15.56 4.01 -3.44
C LYS A 50 -16.95 3.53 -3.04
N ASN A 51 -17.12 2.22 -2.84
CA ASN A 51 -18.45 1.61 -2.60
C ASN A 51 -18.83 1.39 -1.15
N GLY A 52 -18.11 1.98 -0.18
CA GLY A 52 -18.54 2.00 1.23
C GLY A 52 -19.07 0.65 1.72
N LYS A 53 -18.43 -0.46 1.33
CA LYS A 53 -18.80 -1.78 1.84
C LYS A 53 -18.45 -1.77 3.32
N LYS A 54 -19.40 -1.34 4.14
CA LYS A 54 -19.44 -1.69 5.56
C LYS A 54 -19.43 -3.21 5.55
N VAL A 55 -18.28 -3.80 5.85
CA VAL A 55 -18.22 -5.20 6.24
C VAL A 55 -19.14 -5.27 7.45
N ARG A 56 -20.38 -5.73 7.26
CA ARG A 56 -21.22 -6.16 8.37
C ARG A 56 -20.50 -7.40 8.87
N LEU A 57 -19.74 -7.24 9.95
CA LEU A 57 -19.32 -8.39 10.74
C LEU A 57 -20.60 -9.19 11.01
N PRO A 58 -20.61 -10.50 10.70
CA PRO A 58 -21.79 -11.29 10.97
C PRO A 58 -22.08 -11.24 12.47
N ASN A 59 -23.24 -10.68 12.85
CA ASN A 59 -23.74 -10.71 14.21
C ASN A 59 -24.15 -12.15 14.57
N HIS A 60 -23.19 -13.03 14.79
CA HIS A 60 -23.45 -14.34 15.38
C HIS A 60 -22.20 -14.91 16.07
N LEU A 61 -21.61 -14.13 16.97
CA LEU A 61 -20.93 -14.70 18.13
C LEU A 61 -21.33 -13.88 19.34
N GLY A 62 -22.45 -14.29 19.93
CA GLY A 62 -22.84 -13.87 21.27
C GLY A 62 -21.79 -14.37 22.25
N TRP A 63 -21.08 -13.43 22.86
CA TRP A 63 -20.40 -13.66 24.11
C TRP A 63 -21.26 -12.98 25.17
N HIS A 64 -21.97 -13.81 25.92
CA HIS A 64 -22.53 -13.46 27.23
C HIS A 64 -21.41 -13.21 28.23
#